data_AF-A0A7C5Q8B7-F1
#
_entry.id   AF-A0A7C5Q8B7-F1
#
_cell.length_a   1.000
_cell.length_b   1.000
_cell.length_c   1.000
_cell.angle_alpha   90.00
_cell.angle_beta   90.00
_cell.angle_gamma   90.00
#
_symmetry.space_group_name_H-M   'P 1'
#
loop_
_entity.id
_entity.type
_entity.pdbx_description
1 polymer ?
#
loop_
_entity_poly.entity_id
_entity_poly.type
_entity_poly.pdbx_seq_one_letter_code
_entity_poly.pdbx_strand_id
1 'polypeptide(L)'
;MRQRGSIGLVILSLVFLSIGVIGSTPRSLIEEADRLYDRWSGGFDLSSYGENLREAISLYEAALAGLPEESLQTRAYVLNRLARAEFELGFAYLTDRDELEAAYSKGKDYALASLRLDPAFRETEEESFRAALSGANDIDAIFWYGNNLGRYLEFHPLTAMRGGMKDVRASFERAIGLDPG
;
A
#
# COMPACT_ATOMS: atom_id res chain seq x y z
N MET A 1 46.94 -31.05 44.47
CA MET A 1 46.84 -29.58 44.67
C MET A 1 45.84 -29.01 43.66
N ARG A 2 44.98 -28.12 44.14
CA ARG A 2 43.85 -27.49 43.44
C ARG A 2 44.29 -26.48 42.37
N GLN A 3 43.58 -26.45 41.24
CA GLN A 3 43.38 -25.28 40.34
C GLN A 3 42.12 -25.61 39.50
N ARG A 4 40.88 -25.24 39.87
CA ARG A 4 40.17 -23.94 39.86
C ARG A 4 40.23 -23.14 38.55
N GLY A 5 39.04 -23.03 37.93
CA GLY A 5 38.57 -21.96 37.03
C GLY A 5 39.08 -22.03 35.59
N SER A 6 38.31 -21.80 34.53
CA SER A 6 37.05 -21.06 34.44
C SER A 6 36.23 -21.53 33.24
N ILE A 7 34.93 -21.72 33.45
CA ILE A 7 33.94 -21.85 32.37
C ILE A 7 33.84 -20.47 31.71
N GLY A 8 34.36 -20.35 30.49
CA GLY A 8 34.24 -19.13 29.69
C GLY A 8 32.79 -18.97 29.24
N LEU A 9 32.04 -18.13 29.95
CA LEU A 9 30.71 -17.68 29.53
C LEU A 9 30.92 -16.58 28.47
N VAL A 10 30.79 -16.93 27.19
CA VAL A 10 30.73 -15.95 26.09
C VAL A 10 29.34 -15.34 26.11
N ILE A 11 29.20 -14.16 26.73
CA ILE A 11 28.00 -13.34 26.60
C ILE A 11 28.09 -12.64 25.24
N LEU A 12 27.42 -13.22 24.24
CA LEU A 12 27.16 -12.60 22.95
C LEU A 12 26.19 -11.42 23.20
N SER A 13 26.76 -10.23 23.38
CA SER A 13 25.97 -9.00 23.51
C SER A 13 25.48 -8.60 22.12
N LEU A 14 24.30 -9.08 21.74
CA LEU A 14 23.54 -8.56 20.61
C LEU A 14 23.11 -7.14 20.97
N VAL A 15 23.92 -6.17 20.57
CA VAL A 15 23.51 -4.77 20.52
C VAL A 15 22.49 -4.66 19.39
N PHE A 16 21.20 -4.76 19.72
CA PHE A 16 20.16 -4.21 18.87
C PHE A 16 20.38 -2.69 18.86
N LEU A 17 21.00 -2.20 17.78
CA LEU A 17 20.99 -0.78 17.47
C LEU A 17 19.56 -0.45 17.00
N SER A 18 18.64 -0.36 17.95
CA SER A 18 17.40 0.38 17.74
C SER A 18 17.82 1.84 17.57
N ILE A 19 18.05 2.24 16.33
CA ILE A 19 17.96 3.64 15.95
C ILE A 19 16.50 4.01 16.23
N GLY A 20 16.24 4.43 17.46
CA GLY A 20 15.02 5.11 17.81
C GLY A 20 14.93 6.30 16.88
N VAL A 21 13.95 6.28 15.98
CA VAL A 21 13.45 7.49 15.37
C VAL A 21 12.86 8.30 16.51
N ILE A 22 13.70 9.11 17.16
CA ILE A 22 13.29 10.01 18.22
C ILE A 22 12.43 11.09 17.56
N GLY A 23 11.10 10.92 17.57
CA GLY A 23 10.16 12.04 17.49
C GLY A 23 9.03 11.96 16.44
N SER A 24 9.07 11.09 15.43
CA SER A 24 7.95 10.99 14.48
C SER A 24 6.92 9.95 14.95
N THR A 25 5.69 10.40 15.10
CA THR A 25 4.53 9.51 15.32
C THR A 25 3.94 9.10 13.97
N PRO A 26 3.20 7.97 13.88
CA PRO A 26 2.48 7.63 12.64
C PRO A 26 1.64 8.79 12.13
N ARG A 27 1.01 9.55 13.04
CA ARG A 27 0.23 10.74 12.71
C ARG A 27 1.07 11.83 12.03
N SER A 28 2.22 12.20 12.58
CA SER A 28 3.06 13.25 11.97
C SER A 28 3.64 12.83 10.62
N LEU A 29 3.89 11.53 10.42
CA LEU A 29 4.32 10.99 9.13
C LEU A 29 3.19 11.09 8.09
N ILE A 30 1.96 10.72 8.47
CA ILE A 30 0.78 10.87 7.61
C ILE A 30 0.56 12.33 7.23
N GLU A 31 0.65 13.25 8.20
CA GLU A 31 0.45 14.68 7.96
C GLU A 31 1.51 15.26 7.01
N GLU A 32 2.76 14.78 7.05
CA GLU A 32 3.79 15.20 6.08
C GLU A 32 3.58 14.57 4.70
N ALA A 33 3.28 13.26 4.66
CA ALA A 33 2.96 12.57 3.42
C ALA A 33 1.77 13.25 2.70
N ASP A 34 0.76 13.66 3.47
CA ASP A 34 -0.41 14.38 2.96
C ASP A 34 -0.03 15.73 2.33
N ARG A 35 0.92 16.47 2.91
CA ARG A 35 1.40 17.74 2.36
C ARG A 35 2.16 17.56 1.06
N LEU A 36 3.03 16.55 0.97
CA LEU A 36 3.78 16.25 -0.24
C LEU A 36 2.87 15.76 -1.37
N TYR A 37 1.87 14.95 -1.01
CA TYR A 37 0.88 14.42 -1.94
C TYR A 37 -0.13 15.48 -2.43
N ASP A 38 -0.36 16.55 -1.67
CA ASP A 38 -1.35 17.57 -2.02
C ASP A 38 -0.92 18.40 -3.25
N ARG A 39 -1.62 18.15 -4.37
CA ARG A 39 -1.48 18.90 -5.61
C ARG A 39 -2.63 19.88 -5.90
N TRP A 40 -3.58 20.03 -4.97
CA TRP A 40 -4.81 20.81 -5.17
C TRP A 40 -4.77 22.17 -4.47
N SER A 41 -4.09 22.26 -3.33
CA SER A 41 -4.12 23.48 -2.50
C SER A 41 -3.10 24.55 -2.93
N GLY A 42 -2.28 24.30 -3.96
CA GLY A 42 -1.19 25.19 -4.37
C GLY A 42 -0.88 25.14 -5.87
N GLY A 43 0.23 25.77 -6.26
CA GLY A 43 0.73 25.68 -7.63
C GLY A 43 1.23 24.27 -7.93
N PHE A 44 0.60 23.59 -8.89
CA PHE A 44 1.04 22.27 -9.32
C PHE A 44 2.18 22.39 -10.33
N ASP A 45 3.34 21.82 -9.98
CA ASP A 45 4.43 21.58 -10.90
C ASP A 45 4.56 20.08 -11.18
N LEU A 46 4.30 19.69 -12.42
CA LEU A 46 4.36 18.29 -12.84
C LEU A 46 5.76 17.72 -12.61
N SER A 47 6.82 18.48 -12.86
CA SER A 47 8.20 17.97 -12.82
C SER A 47 8.66 17.63 -11.41
N SER A 48 8.37 18.47 -10.41
CA SER A 48 8.72 18.19 -9.01
C SER A 48 7.79 17.22 -8.31
N TYR A 49 6.54 17.08 -8.75
CA TYR A 49 5.56 16.21 -8.07
C TYR A 49 5.96 14.72 -8.06
N GLY A 50 6.74 14.26 -9.04
CA GLY A 50 7.24 12.87 -9.04
C GLY A 50 8.11 12.55 -7.82
N GLU A 51 8.97 13.46 -7.40
CA GLU A 51 9.80 13.29 -6.19
C GLU A 51 8.95 13.40 -4.92
N ASN A 52 8.00 14.34 -4.89
CA ASN A 52 7.05 14.44 -3.77
C ASN A 52 6.24 13.15 -3.59
N LEU A 53 5.82 12.49 -4.68
CA LEU A 53 5.13 11.20 -4.62
C LEU A 53 6.00 10.12 -3.97
N ARG A 54 7.29 10.02 -4.34
CA ARG A 54 8.21 9.04 -3.75
C ARG A 54 8.37 9.25 -2.26
N GLU A 55 8.56 10.50 -1.85
CA GLU A 55 8.71 10.84 -0.43
C GLU A 55 7.41 10.60 0.34
N ALA A 56 6.26 10.98 -0.22
CA ALA A 56 4.95 10.70 0.37
C ALA A 56 4.71 9.19 0.54
N ILE A 57 5.01 8.38 -0.47
CA ILE A 57 4.90 6.91 -0.40
C ILE A 57 5.77 6.38 0.74
N SER A 58 7.03 6.81 0.84
CA SER A 58 7.94 6.37 1.90
C SER A 58 7.42 6.73 3.30
N LEU A 59 6.88 7.94 3.47
CA LEU A 59 6.31 8.39 4.73
C LEU A 59 5.03 7.64 5.10
N TYR A 60 4.15 7.36 4.13
CA TYR A 60 2.97 6.52 4.34
C TYR A 60 3.34 5.09 4.71
N GLU A 61 4.31 4.46 4.04
CA GLU A 61 4.82 3.12 4.38
C GLU A 61 5.36 3.10 5.83
N ALA A 62 6.15 4.10 6.21
CA ALA A 62 6.68 4.25 7.57
C ALA A 62 5.56 4.47 8.61
N ALA A 63 4.56 5.29 8.28
CA ALA A 63 3.41 5.49 9.14
C ALA A 63 2.62 4.19 9.34
N LEU A 64 2.34 3.47 8.25
CA LEU A 64 1.58 2.22 8.27
C LEU A 64 2.24 1.16 9.16
N ALA A 65 3.58 1.06 9.11
CA ALA A 65 4.37 0.16 9.95
C ALA A 65 4.27 0.49 11.45
N GLY A 66 4.06 1.77 11.80
CA GLY A 66 3.94 2.23 13.18
C GLY A 66 2.49 2.33 13.71
N LEU A 67 1.48 2.11 12.87
CA LEU A 67 0.07 2.18 13.28
C LEU A 67 -0.32 0.96 14.13
N PRO A 68 -1.01 1.17 15.27
CA PRO A 68 -1.64 0.08 16.01
C PRO A 68 -2.61 -0.72 15.14
N GLU A 69 -2.71 -2.03 15.37
CA GLU A 69 -3.53 -2.94 14.55
C GLU A 69 -5.02 -2.56 14.61
N GLU A 70 -5.48 -2.05 15.75
CA GLU A 70 -6.85 -1.60 15.98
C GLU A 70 -7.22 -0.29 15.25
N SER A 71 -6.23 0.42 14.69
CA SER A 71 -6.44 1.69 13.98
C SER A 71 -6.96 1.48 12.55
N LEU A 72 -7.98 0.64 12.37
CA LEU A 72 -8.46 0.16 11.07
C LEU A 72 -8.79 1.30 10.10
N GLN A 73 -9.46 2.36 10.55
CA GLN A 73 -9.81 3.50 9.69
C GLN A 73 -8.57 4.25 9.19
N THR A 74 -7.61 4.53 10.06
CA THR A 74 -6.36 5.19 9.68
C THR A 74 -5.52 4.30 8.77
N ARG A 75 -5.51 2.98 9.01
CA ARG A 75 -4.83 2.01 8.12
C ARG A 75 -5.47 2.00 6.73
N ALA A 76 -6.80 1.96 6.63
CA ALA A 76 -7.52 2.03 5.37
C ALA A 76 -7.18 3.31 4.59
N TYR A 77 -7.21 4.46 5.27
CA TYR A 77 -6.82 5.74 4.69
C TYR A 77 -5.40 5.70 4.09
N VAL A 78 -4.41 5.27 4.87
CA VAL A 78 -3.01 5.21 4.42
C VAL A 78 -2.82 4.23 3.27
N LEU A 79 -3.47 3.05 3.33
CA LEU A 79 -3.41 2.05 2.27
C LEU A 79 -4.04 2.57 0.97
N ASN A 80 -5.16 3.27 1.03
CA ASN A 80 -5.80 3.87 -0.13
C ASN A 80 -4.93 4.99 -0.74
N ARG A 81 -4.27 5.79 0.11
CA ARG A 81 -3.31 6.81 -0.36
C ARG A 81 -2.08 6.19 -1.03
N LEU A 82 -1.52 5.12 -0.47
CA LEU A 82 -0.44 4.35 -1.07
C LEU A 82 -0.84 3.76 -2.43
N ALA A 83 -2.02 3.12 -2.50
CA ALA A 83 -2.53 2.52 -3.73
C ALA A 83 -2.62 3.55 -4.87
N ARG A 84 -3.12 4.74 -4.54
CA ARG A 84 -3.25 5.84 -5.48
C ARG A 84 -1.91 6.47 -5.85
N ALA A 85 -1.04 6.73 -4.87
CA ALA A 85 0.25 7.35 -5.10
C ALA A 85 1.15 6.48 -5.98
N GLU A 86 1.17 5.16 -5.74
CA GLU A 86 1.88 4.19 -6.58
C GLU A 86 1.35 4.18 -8.02
N PHE A 87 0.03 4.25 -8.20
CA PHE A 87 -0.57 4.36 -9.53
C PHE A 87 -0.15 5.67 -10.23
N GLU A 88 -0.28 6.81 -9.55
CA GLU A 88 0.07 8.13 -10.10
C GLU A 88 1.56 8.17 -10.48
N LEU A 89 2.42 7.59 -9.64
CA LEU A 89 3.85 7.46 -9.87
C LEU A 89 4.14 6.62 -11.12
N GLY A 90 3.58 5.41 -11.18
CA GLY A 90 3.72 4.53 -12.34
C GLY A 90 3.15 5.13 -13.62
N PHE A 91 2.04 5.86 -13.54
CA PHE A 91 1.37 6.39 -14.72
C PHE A 91 2.09 7.60 -15.32
N ALA A 92 2.54 8.53 -14.47
CA ALA A 92 3.01 9.84 -14.92
C ALA A 92 4.53 10.01 -14.90
N TYR A 93 5.28 9.17 -14.16
CA TYR A 93 6.68 9.45 -13.83
C TYR A 93 7.66 8.33 -14.12
N LEU A 94 7.19 7.08 -14.21
CA LEU A 94 8.06 5.93 -14.47
C LEU A 94 8.07 5.58 -15.95
N THR A 95 9.25 5.24 -16.46
CA THR A 95 9.45 4.79 -17.85
C THR A 95 10.15 3.45 -17.93
N ASP A 96 10.85 3.04 -16.86
CA ASP A 96 11.46 1.73 -16.78
C ASP A 96 10.39 0.65 -16.57
N ARG A 97 10.52 -0.46 -17.30
CA ARG A 97 9.52 -1.54 -17.31
C ARG A 97 9.38 -2.18 -15.92
N ASP A 98 10.49 -2.44 -15.25
CA ASP A 98 10.49 -3.18 -13.99
C ASP A 98 10.01 -2.27 -12.85
N GLU A 99 10.36 -0.98 -12.89
CA GLU A 99 9.81 0.02 -11.98
C GLU A 99 8.29 0.20 -12.16
N LEU A 100 7.80 0.23 -13.42
CA LEU A 100 6.36 0.27 -13.72
C LEU A 100 5.62 -0.95 -13.15
N GLU A 101 6.12 -2.16 -13.43
CA GLU A 101 5.54 -3.41 -12.93
C GLU A 101 5.49 -3.41 -11.40
N ALA A 102 6.57 -2.98 -10.74
CA ALA A 102 6.65 -2.88 -9.29
C ALA A 102 5.65 -1.89 -8.69
N ALA A 103 5.54 -0.68 -9.26
CA ALA A 103 4.60 0.35 -8.79
C ALA A 103 3.15 -0.15 -8.88
N TYR A 104 2.74 -0.69 -10.03
CA TYR A 104 1.37 -1.19 -10.18
C TYR A 104 1.10 -2.44 -9.33
N SER A 105 2.10 -3.30 -9.11
CA SER A 105 1.97 -4.43 -8.18
C SER A 105 1.74 -3.95 -6.76
N LYS A 106 2.57 -3.02 -6.26
CA LYS A 106 2.42 -2.42 -4.94
C LYS A 106 1.06 -1.73 -4.78
N GLY A 107 0.69 -0.89 -5.74
CA GLY A 107 -0.57 -0.15 -5.68
C GLY A 107 -1.79 -1.09 -5.60
N LYS A 108 -1.78 -2.17 -6.38
CA LYS A 108 -2.79 -3.24 -6.30
C LYS A 108 -2.81 -3.91 -4.93
N ASP A 109 -1.64 -4.22 -4.37
CA ASP A 109 -1.54 -4.92 -3.09
C ASP A 109 -1.96 -4.05 -1.90
N TYR A 110 -1.65 -2.75 -1.92
CA TYR A 110 -2.14 -1.81 -0.90
C TYR A 110 -3.66 -1.65 -0.93
N ALA A 111 -4.25 -1.49 -2.12
CA ALA A 111 -5.70 -1.42 -2.27
C ALA A 111 -6.38 -2.69 -1.75
N LEU A 112 -5.83 -3.86 -2.11
CA LEU A 112 -6.33 -5.14 -1.63
C LEU A 112 -6.14 -5.33 -0.11
N ALA A 113 -5.04 -4.84 0.45
CA ALA A 113 -4.86 -4.83 1.89
C ALA A 113 -5.89 -3.96 2.61
N SER A 114 -6.30 -2.82 2.01
CA SER A 114 -7.38 -1.98 2.56
C SER A 114 -8.71 -2.72 2.56
N LEU A 115 -9.07 -3.35 1.42
CA LEU A 115 -10.28 -4.18 1.30
C LEU A 115 -10.35 -5.28 2.36
N ARG A 116 -9.21 -5.94 2.64
CA ARG A 116 -9.11 -7.02 3.61
C ARG A 116 -9.15 -6.57 5.08
N LEU A 117 -9.18 -5.27 5.36
CA LEU A 117 -9.47 -4.79 6.72
C LEU A 117 -10.92 -5.11 7.12
N ASP A 118 -11.84 -5.23 6.15
CA ASP A 118 -13.20 -5.68 6.38
C ASP A 118 -13.24 -7.21 6.58
N PRO A 119 -13.67 -7.73 7.75
CA PRO A 119 -13.84 -9.16 7.96
C PRO A 119 -14.80 -9.82 6.96
N ALA A 120 -15.86 -9.13 6.53
CA ALA A 120 -16.84 -9.68 5.59
C ALA A 120 -16.24 -9.87 4.20
N PHE A 121 -15.34 -8.96 3.79
CA PHE A 121 -14.57 -9.13 2.56
C PHE A 121 -13.71 -10.40 2.63
N ARG A 122 -12.96 -10.58 3.73
CA ARG A 122 -12.09 -11.74 3.92
C ARG A 122 -12.86 -13.06 3.91
N GLU A 123 -13.99 -13.11 4.64
CA GLU A 123 -14.86 -14.29 4.68
C GLU A 123 -15.37 -14.66 3.28
N THR A 124 -15.86 -13.67 2.53
CA THR A 124 -16.37 -13.90 1.17
C THR A 124 -15.25 -14.27 0.19
N GLU A 125 -14.05 -13.73 0.38
CA GLU A 125 -12.88 -13.96 -0.47
C GLU A 125 -12.43 -15.43 -0.46
N GLU A 126 -12.60 -16.14 0.65
CA GLU A 126 -12.27 -17.58 0.77
C GLU A 126 -13.07 -18.43 -0.23
N GLU A 127 -14.30 -18.05 -0.52
CA GLU A 127 -15.17 -18.73 -1.48
C GLU A 127 -15.02 -18.17 -2.90
N SER A 128 -14.99 -16.84 -3.03
CA SER A 128 -14.94 -16.16 -4.32
C SER A 128 -14.44 -14.73 -4.20
N PHE A 129 -13.22 -14.49 -4.69
CA PHE A 129 -12.64 -13.16 -4.78
C PHE A 129 -13.54 -12.14 -5.50
N ARG A 130 -14.23 -12.55 -6.58
CA ARG A 130 -15.16 -11.65 -7.29
C ARG A 130 -16.42 -11.34 -6.50
N ALA A 131 -16.92 -12.28 -5.71
CA ALA A 131 -18.04 -12.03 -4.82
C ALA A 131 -17.63 -11.03 -3.73
N ALA A 132 -16.42 -11.18 -3.16
CA ALA A 132 -15.86 -10.24 -2.20
C ALA A 132 -15.73 -8.83 -2.80
N LEU A 133 -15.16 -8.70 -4.01
CA LEU A 133 -15.09 -7.42 -4.73
C LEU A 133 -16.47 -6.81 -4.97
N SER A 134 -17.46 -7.62 -5.36
CA SER A 134 -18.82 -7.15 -5.63
C SER A 134 -19.57 -6.72 -4.37
N GLY A 135 -19.17 -7.24 -3.19
CA GLY A 135 -19.75 -6.89 -1.89
C GLY A 135 -19.01 -5.78 -1.14
N ALA A 136 -17.78 -5.45 -1.55
CA ALA A 136 -16.94 -4.44 -0.90
C ALA A 136 -17.61 -3.05 -0.87
N ASN A 137 -17.29 -2.24 0.15
CA ASN A 137 -17.86 -0.88 0.33
C ASN A 137 -16.82 0.25 0.32
N ASP A 138 -15.52 -0.07 0.40
CA ASP A 138 -14.46 0.94 0.29
C ASP A 138 -14.25 1.33 -1.18
N ILE A 139 -14.94 2.38 -1.62
CA ILE A 139 -14.94 2.85 -3.01
C ILE A 139 -13.52 3.15 -3.50
N ASP A 140 -12.71 3.80 -2.66
CA ASP A 140 -11.34 4.16 -3.01
C ASP A 140 -10.49 2.91 -3.24
N ALA A 141 -10.55 1.95 -2.31
CA ALA A 141 -9.80 0.70 -2.44
C ALA A 141 -10.23 -0.09 -3.68
N ILE A 142 -11.54 -0.18 -3.96
CA ILE A 142 -12.06 -0.87 -5.15
C ILE A 142 -11.56 -0.21 -6.43
N PHE A 143 -11.69 1.12 -6.51
CA PHE A 143 -11.30 1.89 -7.68
C PHE A 143 -9.79 1.79 -7.96
N TRP A 144 -8.96 1.96 -6.92
CA TRP A 144 -7.51 1.89 -7.08
C TRP A 144 -6.98 0.47 -7.25
N TYR A 145 -7.65 -0.55 -6.69
CA TYR A 145 -7.36 -1.94 -7.03
C TYR A 145 -7.57 -2.21 -8.52
N GLY A 146 -8.72 -1.81 -9.07
CA GLY A 146 -9.04 -2.01 -10.49
C GLY A 146 -8.05 -1.31 -11.43
N ASN A 147 -7.71 -0.05 -11.13
CA ASN A 147 -6.75 0.73 -11.91
C ASN A 147 -5.34 0.10 -11.89
N ASN A 148 -4.81 -0.19 -10.70
CA ASN A 148 -3.48 -0.79 -10.58
C ASN A 148 -3.43 -2.21 -11.18
N LEU A 149 -4.45 -3.04 -10.92
CA LEU A 149 -4.52 -4.38 -11.51
C LEU A 149 -4.55 -4.29 -13.04
N GLY A 150 -5.34 -3.39 -13.63
CA GLY A 150 -5.41 -3.22 -15.08
C GLY A 150 -4.04 -2.98 -15.71
N ARG A 151 -3.25 -2.07 -15.13
CA ARG A 151 -1.88 -1.76 -15.59
C ARG A 151 -0.91 -2.89 -15.30
N TYR A 152 -0.98 -3.50 -14.12
CA TYR A 152 -0.17 -4.67 -13.75
C TYR A 152 -0.35 -5.83 -14.75
N LEU A 153 -1.58 -6.07 -15.22
CA LEU A 153 -1.87 -7.16 -16.15
C LEU A 153 -1.22 -7.00 -17.53
N GLU A 154 -0.80 -5.79 -17.92
CA GLU A 154 -0.02 -5.55 -19.14
C GLU A 154 1.33 -6.29 -19.10
N PHE A 155 1.87 -6.52 -17.89
CA PHE A 155 3.10 -7.26 -17.66
C PHE A 155 2.85 -8.77 -17.45
N HIS A 156 1.61 -9.18 -17.16
CA HIS A 156 1.22 -10.55 -16.83
C HIS A 156 0.06 -11.08 -17.68
N PRO A 157 0.29 -11.31 -19.00
CA PRO A 157 -0.78 -11.66 -19.95
C PRO A 157 -1.51 -12.97 -19.62
N LEU A 158 -0.81 -13.95 -19.03
CA LEU A 158 -1.46 -15.21 -18.61
C LEU A 158 -2.45 -14.99 -17.46
N THR A 159 -2.11 -14.13 -16.50
CA THR A 159 -3.00 -13.74 -15.40
C THR A 159 -4.20 -12.98 -15.94
N ALA A 160 -3.98 -12.10 -16.93
CA ALA A 160 -5.04 -11.34 -17.58
C ALA A 160 -6.09 -12.27 -18.21
N MET A 161 -5.65 -13.27 -18.98
CA MET A 161 -6.51 -14.25 -19.64
C MET A 161 -7.23 -15.18 -18.65
N ARG A 162 -6.60 -15.53 -17.54
CA ARG A 162 -7.16 -16.47 -16.55
C ARG A 162 -8.20 -15.88 -15.61
N GLY A 163 -8.47 -14.58 -15.71
CA GLY A 163 -9.53 -13.96 -14.93
C GLY A 163 -9.24 -12.55 -14.45
N GLY A 164 -7.98 -12.10 -14.51
CA GLY A 164 -7.60 -10.77 -14.01
C GLY A 164 -8.44 -9.65 -14.63
N MET A 165 -8.71 -9.69 -15.95
CA MET A 165 -9.56 -8.68 -16.59
C MET A 165 -11.02 -8.70 -16.11
N LYS A 166 -11.52 -9.86 -15.64
CA LYS A 166 -12.85 -9.95 -15.03
C LYS A 166 -12.85 -9.30 -13.65
N ASP A 167 -11.75 -9.37 -12.92
CA ASP A 167 -11.60 -8.77 -11.60
C ASP A 167 -11.46 -7.24 -11.70
N VAL A 168 -10.73 -6.75 -12.72
CA VAL A 168 -10.72 -5.32 -13.10
C VAL A 168 -12.14 -4.84 -13.39
N ARG A 169 -12.89 -5.56 -14.23
CA ARG A 169 -14.29 -5.21 -14.55
C ARG A 169 -15.17 -5.19 -13.31
N ALA A 170 -15.11 -6.22 -12.47
CA ALA A 170 -15.90 -6.31 -11.24
C ALA A 170 -15.62 -5.13 -10.30
N SER A 171 -14.36 -4.68 -10.23
CA SER A 171 -13.96 -3.52 -9.44
C SER A 171 -14.67 -2.25 -9.93
N PHE A 172 -14.61 -1.96 -11.23
CA PHE A 172 -15.26 -0.77 -11.77
C PHE A 172 -16.79 -0.82 -11.72
N GLU A 173 -17.40 -1.98 -12.00
CA GLU A 173 -18.85 -2.15 -11.87
C GLU A 173 -19.32 -1.89 -10.44
N ARG A 174 -18.55 -2.35 -9.44
CA ARG A 174 -18.87 -2.08 -8.04
C ARG A 174 -18.67 -0.62 -7.67
N ALA A 175 -17.55 -0.01 -8.07
CA ALA A 175 -17.29 1.41 -7.81
C ALA A 175 -18.43 2.30 -8.36
N ILE A 176 -18.84 2.07 -9.61
CA ILE A 176 -19.97 2.77 -10.25
C ILE A 176 -21.29 2.50 -9.52
N GLY A 177 -21.51 1.27 -9.04
CA GLY A 177 -22.71 0.92 -8.28
C GLY A 177 -22.80 1.61 -6.93
N LEU A 178 -21.67 2.01 -6.33
CA LEU A 178 -21.61 2.74 -5.07
C LEU A 178 -21.63 4.26 -5.28
N ASP A 179 -21.00 4.74 -6.34
CA ASP A 179 -20.95 6.15 -6.72
C ASP A 179 -21.10 6.33 -8.24
N PRO A 180 -22.32 6.60 -8.73
CA PRO A 180 -22.59 6.73 -10.15
C PRO A 180 -22.20 8.11 -10.73
N GLY A 181 -21.80 9.10 -9.92
CA GLY A 181 -21.39 10.43 -10.38
C GLY A 181 -21.53 11.57 -9.38
#